data_AF-A0A7J4P3V7-F1
#
_entry.id   AF-A0A7J4P3V7-F1
#
_cell.length_a   1.000
_cell.length_b   1.000
_cell.length_c   1.000
_cell.angle_alpha   90.00
_cell.angle_beta   90.00
_cell.angle_gamma   90.00
#
_symmetry.space_group_name_H-M   'P 1'
#
loop_
_entity.id
_entity.type
_entity.pdbx_description
1 polymer ?
#
loop_
_entity_poly.entity_id
_entity_poly.type
_entity_poly.pdbx_seq_one_letter_code
_entity_poly.pdbx_strand_id
1 'polypeptide(L)'
;MWFAEVLLLLSAAYALARLWKWDIPVLRRKAMPGMGTILFLMGAIALLTFAIRIFYPIGTTVFNFQVYFFAQYAILFFAGIVASRKGWLERLDERQGKWWLIAAVVLGSASWAVLVRASGIMGGSWALLGGLHWQSAAYALWESFVGVAMSIGLLAVFRKRCGRQKGVFKGMAQNSFAVYVFHAPIVVSIALLLRPLMLHPLAKWVILSAIAVPACFLFAAFVVRKTPVLNRIV
;
A
#
# COMPACT_ATOMS: atom_id res chain seq x y z
N MET A 1 11.84 6.45 -1.40
CA MET A 1 11.24 6.80 -2.72
C MET A 1 11.10 5.61 -3.66
N TRP A 2 11.80 4.50 -3.39
CA TRP A 2 11.76 3.27 -4.20
C TRP A 2 10.35 2.82 -4.64
N PHE A 3 9.31 2.96 -3.80
CA PHE A 3 7.94 2.59 -4.19
C PHE A 3 7.36 3.47 -5.32
N ALA A 4 7.58 4.78 -5.27
CA ALA A 4 7.14 5.69 -6.34
C ALA A 4 7.88 5.43 -7.65
N GLU A 5 9.17 5.10 -7.57
CA GLU A 5 9.98 4.71 -8.73
C GLU A 5 9.45 3.41 -9.37
N VAL A 6 9.07 2.41 -8.57
CA VAL A 6 8.46 1.18 -9.08
C VAL A 6 7.14 1.47 -9.81
N LEU A 7 6.28 2.34 -9.25
CA LEU A 7 5.04 2.74 -9.91
C LEU A 7 5.30 3.50 -11.23
N LEU A 8 6.34 4.32 -11.28
CA LEU A 8 6.75 5.00 -12.51
C LEU A 8 7.20 3.99 -13.56
N LEU A 9 8.02 3.01 -13.18
CA LEU A 9 8.48 1.93 -14.08
C LEU A 9 7.29 1.10 -14.61
N LEU A 10 6.36 0.70 -13.73
CA LEU A 10 5.16 -0.03 -14.14
C LEU A 10 4.28 0.79 -15.09
N SER A 11 4.16 2.10 -14.84
CA SER A 11 3.41 3.01 -15.70
C SER A 11 4.08 3.20 -17.06
N ALA A 12 5.41 3.34 -17.10
CA ALA A 12 6.18 3.42 -18.33
C ALA A 12 6.08 2.12 -19.14
N ALA A 13 6.23 0.96 -18.48
CA ALA A 13 6.06 -0.35 -19.12
C ALA A 13 4.65 -0.51 -19.71
N TYR A 14 3.62 -0.10 -18.97
CA TYR A 14 2.25 -0.10 -19.49
C TYR A 14 2.09 0.87 -20.68
N ALA A 15 2.64 2.08 -20.63
CA ALA A 15 2.61 3.03 -21.74
C ALA A 15 3.31 2.49 -23.00
N LEU A 16 4.46 1.83 -22.86
CA LEU A 16 5.17 1.17 -23.95
C LEU A 16 4.35 0.01 -24.53
N ALA A 17 3.73 -0.82 -23.68
CA ALA A 17 2.84 -1.89 -24.13
C ALA A 17 1.66 -1.34 -24.95
N ARG A 18 1.11 -0.18 -24.57
CA ARG A 18 0.07 0.52 -25.33
C ARG A 18 0.54 1.01 -26.70
N LEU A 19 1.79 1.47 -26.81
CA LEU A 19 2.39 1.85 -28.09
C LEU A 19 2.54 0.64 -29.02
N TRP A 20 2.84 -0.54 -28.47
CA TRP A 20 2.86 -1.81 -29.20
C TRP A 20 1.46 -2.41 -29.46
N LYS A 21 0.39 -1.59 -29.42
CA LYS A 21 -0.99 -2.05 -29.64
C LYS A 21 -1.44 -3.18 -28.70
N TRP A 22 -0.82 -3.33 -27.53
CA TRP A 22 -1.37 -4.18 -26.48
C TRP A 22 -2.60 -3.50 -25.89
N ASP A 23 -3.74 -3.75 -26.51
CA ASP A 23 -5.02 -3.19 -26.09
C ASP A 23 -5.74 -4.16 -25.15
N ILE A 24 -5.94 -3.73 -23.90
CA ILE A 24 -6.96 -4.30 -23.04
C ILE A 24 -8.28 -3.62 -23.44
N PRO A 25 -9.22 -4.33 -24.09
CA PRO A 25 -10.44 -3.72 -24.60
C PRO A 25 -11.24 -3.10 -23.44
N VAL A 26 -11.81 -1.92 -23.71
CA VAL A 26 -12.69 -1.21 -22.78
C VAL A 26 -14.04 -1.95 -22.75
N LEU A 27 -14.11 -3.01 -21.95
CA LEU A 27 -15.31 -3.82 -21.77
C LEU A 27 -16.19 -3.20 -20.68
N ARG A 28 -16.81 -2.06 -20.97
CA ARG A 28 -17.77 -1.42 -20.07
C ARG A 28 -18.89 -2.41 -19.78
N ARG A 29 -19.14 -2.67 -18.48
CA ARG A 29 -20.23 -3.49 -17.94
C ARG A 29 -20.07 -5.03 -18.00
N LYS A 30 -18.85 -5.58 -17.93
CA LYS A 30 -18.68 -7.04 -17.70
C LYS A 30 -19.14 -7.46 -16.29
N ALA A 31 -19.54 -8.72 -16.07
CA ALA A 31 -19.91 -9.23 -14.74
C ALA A 31 -18.82 -8.94 -13.67
N MET A 32 -19.24 -8.78 -12.41
CA MET A 32 -18.32 -8.66 -11.28
C MET A 32 -17.44 -9.91 -11.18
N PRO A 33 -16.16 -9.77 -10.76
CA PRO A 33 -15.36 -10.94 -10.44
C PRO A 33 -16.04 -11.72 -9.32
N GLY A 34 -16.23 -13.02 -9.53
CA GLY A 34 -16.71 -13.91 -8.47
C GLY A 34 -15.65 -14.12 -7.39
N MET A 35 -16.07 -14.70 -6.25
CA MET A 35 -15.16 -15.02 -5.15
C MET A 35 -13.96 -15.87 -5.62
N GLY A 36 -14.19 -16.82 -6.54
CA GLY A 36 -13.11 -17.65 -7.10
C GLY A 36 -12.02 -16.85 -7.81
N THR A 37 -12.37 -15.76 -8.51
CA THR A 37 -11.36 -14.88 -9.15
C THR A 37 -10.55 -14.10 -8.12
N ILE A 38 -11.19 -13.66 -7.04
CA ILE A 38 -10.52 -12.95 -5.94
C ILE A 38 -9.57 -13.90 -5.19
N LEU A 39 -10.03 -15.12 -4.89
CA LEU A 39 -9.21 -16.14 -4.26
C LEU A 39 -8.04 -16.56 -5.15
N PHE A 40 -8.27 -16.70 -6.46
CA PHE A 40 -7.19 -16.94 -7.42
C PHE A 40 -6.16 -15.81 -7.43
N LEU A 41 -6.61 -14.55 -7.44
CA LEU A 41 -5.72 -13.39 -7.36
C LEU A 41 -4.88 -13.43 -6.07
N MET A 42 -5.51 -13.72 -4.93
CA MET A 42 -4.83 -13.85 -3.66
C MET A 42 -3.81 -14.99 -3.67
N GLY A 43 -4.18 -16.16 -4.20
CA GLY A 43 -3.29 -17.30 -4.34
C GLY A 43 -2.10 -17.00 -5.24
N ALA A 44 -2.32 -16.33 -6.39
CA ALA A 44 -1.27 -15.94 -7.31
C ALA A 44 -0.28 -14.95 -6.66
N ILE A 45 -0.79 -13.94 -5.94
CA ILE A 45 0.06 -13.00 -5.20
C ILE A 45 0.86 -13.74 -4.12
N ALA A 46 0.23 -14.60 -3.33
CA ALA A 46 0.88 -15.33 -2.26
C ALA A 46 1.98 -16.25 -2.80
N LEU A 47 1.68 -17.02 -3.86
CA LEU A 47 2.62 -17.95 -4.49
C LEU A 47 3.83 -17.22 -5.09
N LEU A 48 3.60 -16.15 -5.87
CA LEU A 48 4.68 -15.39 -6.49
C LEU A 48 5.51 -14.63 -5.45
N THR A 49 4.87 -14.08 -4.41
CA THR A 49 5.57 -13.42 -3.31
C THR A 49 6.44 -14.41 -2.54
N PHE A 50 5.91 -15.61 -2.24
CA PHE A 50 6.68 -16.67 -1.61
C PHE A 50 7.85 -17.13 -2.49
N ALA A 51 7.62 -17.35 -3.79
CA ALA A 51 8.66 -17.74 -4.73
C ALA A 51 9.81 -16.71 -4.78
N ILE A 52 9.49 -15.41 -4.81
CA ILE A 52 10.50 -14.34 -4.76
C ILE A 52 11.26 -14.38 -3.43
N ARG A 53 10.56 -14.59 -2.30
CA ARG A 53 11.16 -14.62 -0.96
C ARG A 53 12.07 -15.81 -0.68
N ILE A 54 12.00 -16.86 -1.49
CA ILE A 54 12.99 -17.95 -1.46
C ILE A 54 14.37 -17.40 -1.85
N PHE A 55 14.44 -16.54 -2.86
CA PHE A 55 15.69 -15.97 -3.37
C PHE A 55 16.05 -14.62 -2.74
N TYR A 56 15.04 -13.82 -2.41
CA TYR A 56 15.18 -12.48 -1.83
C TYR A 56 14.40 -12.40 -0.51
N PRO A 57 14.99 -12.83 0.61
CA PRO A 57 14.37 -12.70 1.93
C PRO A 57 14.06 -11.24 2.28
N ILE A 58 13.05 -11.05 3.13
CA ILE A 58 12.68 -9.75 3.69
C ILE A 58 13.89 -9.16 4.42
N GLY A 59 14.20 -7.91 4.11
CA GLY A 59 15.40 -7.22 4.59
C GLY A 59 16.51 -7.13 3.54
N THR A 60 16.43 -7.91 2.45
CA THR A 60 17.34 -7.74 1.30
C THR A 60 16.90 -6.56 0.45
N THR A 61 17.85 -5.67 0.15
CA THR A 61 17.61 -4.54 -0.76
C THR A 61 18.57 -4.62 -1.94
N VAL A 62 18.04 -4.43 -3.14
CA VAL A 62 18.83 -4.38 -4.38
C VAL A 62 18.67 -2.97 -4.93
N PHE A 63 19.74 -2.17 -4.94
CA PHE A 63 19.67 -0.74 -5.28
C PHE A 63 18.57 0.02 -4.52
N ASN A 64 18.40 -0.26 -3.22
CA ASN A 64 17.31 0.25 -2.35
C ASN A 64 15.89 -0.25 -2.69
N PHE A 65 15.72 -1.12 -3.70
CA PHE A 65 14.44 -1.76 -3.98
C PHE A 65 14.19 -2.95 -3.07
N GLN A 66 12.97 -3.01 -2.54
CA GLN A 66 12.46 -4.14 -1.77
C GLN A 66 11.78 -5.15 -2.71
N VAL A 67 12.60 -5.92 -3.44
CA VAL A 67 12.16 -6.84 -4.50
C VAL A 67 11.12 -7.85 -4.00
N TYR A 68 11.20 -8.24 -2.74
CA TYR A 68 10.30 -9.17 -2.07
C TYR A 68 8.84 -8.71 -1.96
N PHE A 69 8.51 -7.47 -2.33
CA PHE A 69 7.13 -6.98 -2.45
C PHE A 69 6.65 -6.79 -3.90
N PHE A 70 7.52 -6.97 -4.90
CA PHE A 70 7.23 -6.58 -6.28
C PHE A 70 6.10 -7.39 -6.92
N ALA A 71 5.98 -8.68 -6.59
CA ALA A 71 4.88 -9.52 -7.07
C ALA A 71 3.52 -8.89 -6.75
N GLN A 72 3.31 -8.52 -5.48
CA GLN A 72 2.06 -7.89 -5.05
C GLN A 72 1.83 -6.55 -5.75
N TYR A 73 2.85 -5.71 -5.88
CA TYR A 73 2.71 -4.41 -6.55
C TYR A 73 2.33 -4.55 -8.02
N ALA A 74 3.04 -5.39 -8.77
CA ALA A 74 2.77 -5.61 -10.20
C ALA A 74 1.35 -6.17 -10.40
N ILE A 75 0.98 -7.20 -9.65
CA ILE A 75 -0.32 -7.85 -9.79
C ILE A 75 -1.45 -6.89 -9.44
N LEU A 76 -1.36 -6.17 -8.33
CA LEU A 76 -2.40 -5.20 -7.94
C LEU A 76 -2.47 -4.01 -8.90
N PHE A 77 -1.34 -3.56 -9.45
CA PHE A 77 -1.31 -2.52 -10.47
C PHE A 77 -2.09 -2.93 -11.73
N PHE A 78 -1.78 -4.10 -12.29
CA PHE A 78 -2.50 -4.61 -13.46
C PHE A 78 -3.95 -4.97 -13.15
N ALA A 79 -4.24 -5.53 -11.97
CA ALA A 79 -5.61 -5.78 -11.52
C ALA A 79 -6.42 -4.48 -11.43
N GLY A 80 -5.80 -3.38 -10.96
CA GLY A 80 -6.39 -2.05 -10.94
C GLY A 80 -6.72 -1.52 -12.34
N ILE A 81 -5.82 -1.69 -13.31
CA ILE A 81 -6.07 -1.33 -14.72
C ILE A 81 -7.27 -2.12 -15.27
N VAL A 82 -7.28 -3.44 -15.08
CA VAL A 82 -8.36 -4.32 -15.52
C VAL A 82 -9.69 -3.94 -14.85
N ALA A 83 -9.67 -3.67 -13.55
CA ALA A 83 -10.85 -3.27 -12.78
C ALA A 83 -11.42 -1.93 -13.26
N SER A 84 -10.56 -0.96 -13.59
CA SER A 84 -10.97 0.31 -14.17
C SER A 84 -11.57 0.13 -15.57
N ARG A 85 -10.88 -0.60 -16.45
CA ARG A 85 -11.33 -0.87 -17.84
C ARG A 85 -12.66 -1.60 -17.93
N LYS A 86 -12.94 -2.52 -16.99
CA LYS A 86 -14.19 -3.29 -16.91
C LYS A 86 -15.31 -2.55 -16.15
N GLY A 87 -15.05 -1.34 -15.65
CA GLY A 87 -16.00 -0.57 -14.84
C GLY A 87 -16.38 -1.31 -13.55
N TRP A 88 -15.44 -2.04 -12.95
CA TRP A 88 -15.66 -2.77 -11.70
C TRP A 88 -15.69 -1.83 -10.51
N LEU A 89 -14.79 -0.84 -10.49
CA LEU A 89 -14.68 0.15 -9.41
C LEU A 89 -15.97 0.95 -9.20
N GLU A 90 -16.70 1.24 -10.28
CA GLU A 90 -17.98 1.94 -10.26
C GLU A 90 -19.12 1.10 -9.64
N ARG A 91 -18.98 -0.23 -9.62
CA ARG A 91 -20.04 -1.18 -9.26
C ARG A 91 -19.75 -2.00 -8.00
N LEU A 92 -18.63 -1.78 -7.32
CA LEU A 92 -18.33 -2.39 -6.02
C LEU A 92 -19.51 -2.20 -5.05
N ASP A 93 -19.98 -3.26 -4.41
CA ASP A 93 -21.03 -3.12 -3.40
C ASP A 93 -20.45 -2.62 -2.06
N GLU A 94 -21.15 -1.70 -1.40
CA GLU A 94 -20.71 -1.10 -0.14
C GLU A 94 -20.76 -2.13 0.99
N ARG A 95 -21.82 -2.96 1.04
CA ARG A 95 -21.98 -3.95 2.10
C ARG A 95 -20.88 -4.99 2.01
N GLN A 96 -20.64 -5.52 0.82
CA GLN A 96 -19.51 -6.43 0.58
C GLN A 96 -18.17 -5.76 0.91
N GLY A 97 -17.94 -4.52 0.47
CA GLY A 97 -16.70 -3.80 0.79
C GLY A 97 -16.45 -3.61 2.29
N LYS A 98 -17.49 -3.28 3.07
CA LYS A 98 -17.38 -3.19 4.53
C LYS A 98 -17.00 -4.53 5.15
N TRP A 99 -17.61 -5.63 4.72
CA TRP A 99 -17.24 -6.96 5.19
C TRP A 99 -15.80 -7.32 4.84
N TRP A 100 -15.34 -6.99 3.63
CA TRP A 100 -13.92 -7.15 3.26
C TRP A 100 -12.99 -6.31 4.13
N LEU A 101 -13.36 -5.07 4.46
CA LEU A 101 -12.57 -4.21 5.35
C LEU A 101 -12.54 -4.76 6.79
N ILE A 102 -13.68 -5.20 7.31
CA ILE A 102 -13.77 -5.83 8.64
C ILE A 102 -12.95 -7.12 8.65
N ALA A 103 -13.04 -7.95 7.61
CA ALA A 103 -12.23 -9.15 7.49
C ALA A 103 -10.73 -8.81 7.45
N ALA A 104 -10.31 -7.82 6.67
CA ALA A 104 -8.92 -7.38 6.62
C ALA A 104 -8.40 -6.91 7.99
N VAL A 105 -9.21 -6.16 8.74
CA VAL A 105 -8.80 -5.64 10.06
C VAL A 105 -8.87 -6.71 11.14
N VAL A 106 -10.02 -7.36 11.30
CA VAL A 106 -10.27 -8.32 12.39
C VAL A 106 -9.57 -9.64 12.12
N LEU A 107 -9.86 -10.29 10.98
CA LEU A 107 -9.23 -11.56 10.65
C LEU A 107 -7.75 -11.35 10.34
N GLY A 108 -7.37 -10.26 9.68
CA GLY A 108 -5.96 -9.94 9.45
C GLY A 108 -5.19 -9.75 10.75
N SER A 109 -5.68 -8.95 11.70
CA SER A 109 -4.97 -8.75 12.98
C SER A 109 -4.94 -10.03 13.82
N ALA A 110 -6.04 -10.79 13.88
CA ALA A 110 -6.11 -12.04 14.63
C ALA A 110 -5.16 -13.11 14.04
N SER A 111 -5.19 -13.31 12.72
CA SER A 111 -4.30 -14.25 12.03
C SER A 111 -2.83 -13.82 12.10
N TRP A 112 -2.54 -12.50 12.12
CA TRP A 112 -1.20 -12.00 12.35
C TRP A 112 -0.69 -12.36 13.74
N ALA A 113 -1.49 -12.14 14.79
CA ALA A 113 -1.11 -12.50 16.15
C ALA A 113 -0.82 -14.00 16.29
N VAL A 114 -1.65 -14.85 15.68
CA VAL A 114 -1.43 -16.30 15.62
C VAL A 114 -0.13 -16.62 14.88
N LEU A 115 0.11 -15.99 13.73
CA LEU A 115 1.30 -16.22 12.91
C LEU A 115 2.58 -15.80 13.64
N VAL A 116 2.59 -14.65 14.30
CA VAL A 116 3.74 -14.19 15.11
C VAL A 116 4.02 -15.17 16.24
N ARG A 117 2.99 -15.69 16.90
CA ARG A 117 3.17 -16.66 17.98
C ARG A 117 3.66 -18.02 17.47
N ALA A 118 3.10 -18.50 16.36
CA ALA A 118 3.39 -19.82 15.79
C ALA A 118 4.70 -19.87 14.98
N SER A 119 5.13 -18.74 14.41
CA SER A 119 6.34 -18.66 13.58
C SER A 119 7.65 -18.81 14.39
N GLY A 120 7.58 -18.62 15.71
CA GLY A 120 8.76 -18.61 16.58
C GLY A 120 9.64 -17.37 16.43
N ILE A 121 9.18 -16.33 15.72
CA ILE A 121 9.96 -15.10 15.50
C ILE A 121 10.32 -14.41 16.82
N MET A 122 9.45 -14.49 17.83
CA MET A 122 9.72 -13.97 19.18
C MET A 122 10.88 -14.70 19.88
N GLY A 123 11.20 -15.93 19.46
CA GLY A 123 12.34 -16.69 19.94
C GLY A 123 13.59 -16.56 19.05
N GLY A 124 13.63 -15.59 18.13
CA GLY A 124 14.77 -15.35 17.23
C GLY A 124 14.75 -16.15 15.92
N SER A 125 13.63 -16.81 15.58
CA SER A 125 13.49 -17.49 14.29
C SER A 125 13.41 -16.51 13.12
N TRP A 126 14.27 -16.69 12.12
CA TRP A 126 14.27 -15.93 10.88
C TRP A 126 13.38 -16.53 9.78
N ALA A 127 12.72 -17.67 10.05
CA ALA A 127 11.94 -18.43 9.06
C ALA A 127 10.74 -17.65 8.49
N LEU A 128 10.26 -16.62 9.20
CA LEU A 128 9.20 -15.73 8.71
C LEU A 128 9.68 -14.81 7.58
N LEU A 129 10.97 -14.45 7.59
CA LEU A 129 11.51 -13.45 6.67
C LEU A 129 11.75 -13.97 5.26
N GLY A 130 11.86 -15.28 5.04
CA GLY A 130 12.11 -15.81 3.69
C GLY A 130 12.52 -17.28 3.71
N GLY A 131 12.97 -17.77 2.57
CA GLY A 131 13.41 -19.16 2.40
C GLY A 131 12.25 -20.15 2.25
N LEU A 132 12.60 -21.44 2.13
CA LEU A 132 11.64 -22.53 1.90
C LEU A 132 11.02 -23.00 3.23
N HIS A 133 10.28 -22.08 3.86
CA HIS A 133 9.68 -22.28 5.17
C HIS A 133 8.17 -22.05 5.10
N TRP A 134 7.40 -22.86 5.82
CA TRP A 134 5.95 -22.72 5.89
C TRP A 134 5.55 -21.37 6.50
N GLN A 135 6.38 -20.81 7.41
CA GLN A 135 6.18 -19.50 8.02
C GLN A 135 6.20 -18.39 6.95
N SER A 136 7.18 -18.42 6.04
CA SER A 136 7.28 -17.44 4.96
C SER A 136 6.11 -17.57 3.97
N ALA A 137 5.68 -18.80 3.67
CA ALA A 137 4.50 -19.05 2.84
C ALA A 137 3.21 -18.53 3.50
N ALA A 138 3.03 -18.81 4.80
CA ALA A 138 1.89 -18.33 5.58
C ALA A 138 1.89 -16.79 5.68
N TYR A 139 3.06 -16.17 5.80
CA TYR A 139 3.17 -14.71 5.78
C TYR A 139 2.78 -14.12 4.42
N ALA A 140 3.29 -14.69 3.32
CA ALA A 140 2.92 -14.24 1.98
C ALA A 140 1.41 -14.39 1.70
N LEU A 141 0.79 -15.46 2.20
CA LEU A 141 -0.67 -15.65 2.13
C LEU A 141 -1.43 -14.61 2.95
N TRP A 142 -0.97 -14.34 4.18
CA TRP A 142 -1.55 -13.33 5.04
C TRP A 142 -1.49 -11.93 4.41
N GLU A 143 -0.35 -11.52 3.87
CA GLU A 143 -0.18 -10.23 3.21
C GLU A 143 -1.04 -10.09 1.97
N SER A 144 -1.13 -11.15 1.18
CA SER A 144 -1.99 -11.20 0.00
C SER A 144 -3.46 -11.01 0.40
N PHE A 145 -3.93 -11.74 1.41
CA PHE A 145 -5.29 -11.62 1.94
C PHE A 145 -5.57 -10.20 2.44
N VAL A 146 -4.74 -9.68 3.35
CA VAL A 146 -4.93 -8.34 3.94
C VAL A 146 -4.83 -7.26 2.86
N GLY A 147 -3.85 -7.37 1.95
CA GLY A 147 -3.64 -6.41 0.87
C GLY A 147 -4.83 -6.33 -0.08
N VAL A 148 -5.34 -7.46 -0.56
CA VAL A 148 -6.50 -7.49 -1.47
C VAL A 148 -7.78 -7.09 -0.74
N ALA A 149 -8.04 -7.65 0.44
CA ALA A 149 -9.24 -7.36 1.22
C ALA A 149 -9.31 -5.87 1.62
N MET A 150 -8.20 -5.30 2.08
CA MET A 150 -8.12 -3.89 2.44
C MET A 150 -8.27 -2.98 1.22
N SER A 151 -7.69 -3.35 0.07
CA SER A 151 -7.86 -2.61 -1.19
C SER A 151 -9.33 -2.57 -1.62
N ILE A 152 -10.02 -3.72 -1.65
CA ILE A 152 -11.45 -3.81 -2.00
C ILE A 152 -12.30 -3.01 -1.00
N GLY A 153 -12.05 -3.20 0.30
CA GLY A 153 -12.84 -2.59 1.36
C GLY A 153 -12.70 -1.07 1.40
N LEU A 154 -11.47 -0.55 1.33
CA LEU A 154 -11.22 0.89 1.28
C LEU A 154 -11.82 1.50 0.01
N LEU A 155 -11.62 0.90 -1.17
CA LEU A 155 -12.19 1.43 -2.42
C LEU A 155 -13.72 1.53 -2.35
N ALA A 156 -14.39 0.51 -1.83
CA ALA A 156 -15.85 0.50 -1.69
C ALA A 156 -16.35 1.56 -0.68
N VAL A 157 -15.69 1.70 0.48
CA VAL A 157 -16.07 2.67 1.52
C VAL A 157 -15.81 4.11 1.07
N PHE A 158 -14.62 4.38 0.52
CA PHE A 158 -14.22 5.72 0.10
C PHE A 158 -14.99 6.19 -1.12
N ARG A 159 -15.44 5.31 -2.02
CA ARG A 159 -16.25 5.72 -3.17
C ARG A 159 -17.51 6.48 -2.76
N LYS A 160 -18.23 6.01 -1.74
CA LYS A 160 -19.47 6.66 -1.27
C LYS A 160 -19.18 7.86 -0.38
N ARG A 161 -18.22 7.73 0.54
CA ARG A 161 -17.92 8.77 1.55
C ARG A 161 -17.13 9.95 0.98
N CYS A 162 -16.33 9.73 -0.07
CA CYS A 162 -15.43 10.75 -0.63
C CYS A 162 -15.79 11.21 -2.05
N GLY A 163 -16.97 10.86 -2.57
CA GLY A 163 -17.46 11.31 -3.89
C GLY A 163 -17.59 12.84 -4.06
N ARG A 164 -17.46 13.61 -2.97
CA ARG A 164 -17.26 15.07 -2.96
C ARG A 164 -16.37 15.47 -1.78
N GLN A 165 -15.06 15.26 -1.88
CA GLN A 165 -14.11 15.89 -0.95
C GLN A 165 -14.21 17.41 -1.08
N LYS A 166 -14.64 18.10 -0.02
CA LYS A 166 -14.75 19.57 0.05
C LYS A 166 -13.84 20.11 1.16
N GLY A 167 -13.40 21.37 1.00
CA GLY A 167 -12.61 22.08 2.02
C GLY A 167 -11.24 21.46 2.30
N VAL A 168 -10.90 21.38 3.58
CA VAL A 168 -9.58 20.94 4.08
C VAL A 168 -9.18 19.55 3.56
N PHE A 169 -10.11 18.60 3.49
CA PHE A 169 -9.83 17.24 3.00
C PHE A 169 -9.39 17.20 1.54
N LYS A 170 -9.93 18.09 0.69
CA LYS A 170 -9.48 18.22 -0.71
C LYS A 170 -8.05 18.77 -0.76
N GLY A 171 -7.73 19.75 0.09
CA GLY A 171 -6.37 20.29 0.21
C GLY A 171 -5.37 19.23 0.70
N MET A 172 -5.74 18.44 1.71
CA MET A 172 -4.91 17.35 2.21
C MET A 172 -4.70 16.25 1.16
N ALA A 173 -5.74 15.82 0.46
CA ALA A 173 -5.64 14.81 -0.59
C ALA A 173 -4.68 15.25 -1.71
N GLN A 174 -4.78 16.52 -2.13
CA GLN A 174 -3.90 17.10 -3.13
C GLN A 174 -2.43 17.19 -2.70
N ASN A 175 -2.17 17.37 -1.40
CA ASN A 175 -0.81 17.46 -0.86
C ASN A 175 -0.22 16.11 -0.45
N SER A 176 -0.97 15.01 -0.59
CA SER A 176 -0.57 13.70 -0.08
C SER A 176 0.74 13.18 -0.70
N PHE A 177 0.96 13.43 -1.99
CA PHE A 177 2.22 13.05 -2.65
C PHE A 177 3.40 13.89 -2.17
N ALA A 178 3.23 15.21 -1.99
CA ALA A 178 4.27 16.08 -1.42
C ALA A 178 4.64 15.62 0.00
N VAL A 179 3.63 15.34 0.84
CA VAL A 179 3.85 14.78 2.17
C VAL A 179 4.61 13.46 2.08
N TYR A 180 4.24 12.55 1.17
CA TYR A 180 4.96 11.30 0.97
C TYR A 180 6.45 11.51 0.60
N VAL A 181 6.78 12.53 -0.20
CA VAL A 181 8.18 12.85 -0.55
C VAL A 181 8.94 13.45 0.63
N PHE A 182 8.35 14.45 1.30
CA PHE A 182 9.05 15.32 2.25
C PHE A 182 8.87 14.92 3.72
N HIS A 183 8.03 13.94 4.06
CA HIS A 183 7.81 13.57 5.46
C HIS A 183 9.08 13.07 6.15
N ALA A 184 9.94 12.30 5.46
CA ALA A 184 11.14 11.72 6.07
C ALA A 184 12.07 12.78 6.71
N PRO A 185 12.55 13.81 5.99
CA PRO A 185 13.39 14.84 6.60
C PRO A 185 12.66 15.65 7.69
N ILE A 186 11.36 15.92 7.52
CA ILE A 186 10.56 16.66 8.51
C ILE A 186 10.46 15.88 9.82
N VAL A 187 10.06 14.61 9.74
CA VAL A 187 9.91 13.71 10.90
C VAL A 187 11.26 13.52 11.59
N VAL A 188 12.34 13.31 10.85
CA VAL A 188 13.69 13.16 11.42
C VAL A 188 14.12 14.44 12.14
N SER A 189 13.88 15.61 11.54
CA SER A 189 14.24 16.89 12.15
C SER A 189 13.50 17.11 13.47
N ILE A 190 12.20 16.87 13.50
CA ILE A 190 11.39 17.00 14.73
C ILE A 190 11.80 15.96 15.76
N ALA A 191 12.10 14.73 15.35
CA ALA A 191 12.58 13.67 16.25
C ALA A 191 13.92 14.05 16.89
N LEU A 192 14.84 14.67 16.14
CA LEU A 192 16.11 15.18 16.67
C LEU A 192 15.88 16.32 17.67
N LEU A 193 14.92 17.22 17.42
CA LEU A 193 14.54 18.30 18.36
C LEU A 193 13.89 17.77 19.64
N LEU A 194 13.17 16.64 19.59
CA LEU A 194 12.57 15.97 20.75
C LEU A 194 13.54 15.03 21.48
N ARG A 195 14.76 14.84 20.96
CA ARG A 195 15.80 14.00 21.58
C ARG A 195 16.13 14.40 23.04
N PRO A 196 16.35 15.67 23.40
CA PRO A 196 16.76 16.07 24.76
C PRO A 196 15.66 15.89 25.81
N LEU A 197 14.39 15.78 25.41
CA LEU A 197 13.29 15.58 26.36
C LEU A 197 13.40 14.19 27.02
N MET A 198 13.45 14.11 28.34
CA MET A 198 13.45 12.85 29.08
C MET A 198 12.01 12.35 29.29
N LEU A 199 11.33 12.02 28.19
CA LEU A 199 9.95 11.50 28.20
C LEU A 199 9.89 10.01 27.84
N HIS A 200 8.86 9.33 28.32
CA HIS A 200 8.56 7.96 27.93
C HIS A 200 8.42 7.85 26.40
N PRO A 201 8.93 6.78 25.74
CA PRO A 201 8.92 6.66 24.28
C PRO A 201 7.54 6.83 23.63
N LEU A 202 6.47 6.33 24.28
CA LEU A 202 5.10 6.50 23.80
C LEU A 202 4.66 7.97 23.81
N ALA A 203 5.00 8.72 24.87
CA ALA A 203 4.68 10.14 24.95
C ALA A 203 5.43 10.93 23.87
N LYS A 204 6.72 10.63 23.66
CA LYS A 204 7.49 11.20 22.56
C LYS A 204 6.86 10.91 21.19
N TRP A 205 6.41 9.68 20.97
CA TRP A 205 5.77 9.28 19.72
C TRP A 205 4.46 10.03 19.47
N VAL A 206 3.63 10.20 20.50
CA VAL A 206 2.38 10.99 20.40
C VAL A 206 2.70 12.45 20.08
N ILE A 207 3.64 13.07 20.80
CA ILE A 207 4.03 14.47 20.57
C ILE A 207 4.63 14.64 19.18
N LEU A 208 5.56 13.77 18.79
CA LEU A 208 6.16 13.76 17.45
C LEU A 208 5.08 13.68 16.38
N SER A 209 4.13 12.76 16.51
CA SER A 209 3.05 12.57 15.53
C SER A 209 2.13 13.78 15.46
N ALA A 210 1.77 14.35 16.61
CA ALA A 210 0.92 15.53 16.70
C ALA A 210 1.56 16.78 16.07
N ILE A 211 2.88 16.89 16.07
CA ILE A 211 3.61 18.01 15.46
C ILE A 211 3.94 17.71 13.98
N ALA A 212 4.48 16.54 13.70
CA ALA A 212 4.99 16.18 12.38
C ALA A 212 3.90 16.08 11.32
N VAL A 213 2.72 15.55 11.67
CA VAL A 213 1.62 15.42 10.70
C VAL A 213 1.15 16.79 10.21
N PRO A 214 0.77 17.76 11.08
CA PRO A 214 0.47 19.12 10.64
C PRO A 214 1.64 19.79 9.91
N ALA A 215 2.87 19.65 10.43
CA ALA A 215 4.05 20.27 9.82
C ALA A 215 4.25 19.80 8.37
N CYS A 216 4.07 18.51 8.08
CA CYS A 216 4.16 17.97 6.73
C CYS A 216 3.09 18.57 5.80
N PHE A 217 1.83 18.65 6.25
CA PHE A 217 0.75 19.20 5.43
C PHE A 217 0.88 20.71 5.22
N LEU A 218 1.34 21.45 6.24
CA LEU A 218 1.62 22.89 6.14
C LEU A 218 2.79 23.15 5.20
N PHE A 219 3.89 22.39 5.33
CA PHE A 219 5.03 22.49 4.44
C PHE A 219 4.64 22.22 2.97
N ALA A 220 3.87 21.16 2.73
CA ALA A 220 3.36 20.84 1.40
C ALA A 220 2.45 21.96 0.85
N ALA A 221 1.54 22.50 1.67
CA ALA A 221 0.60 23.53 1.25
C ALA A 221 1.27 24.89 0.98
N PHE A 222 2.21 25.31 1.82
CA PHE A 222 2.77 26.66 1.79
C PHE A 222 4.09 26.77 1.03
N VAL A 223 4.91 25.72 1.01
CA VAL A 223 6.23 25.74 0.38
C VAL A 223 6.16 25.09 -1.00
N VAL A 224 5.76 23.82 -1.06
CA VAL A 224 5.83 23.02 -2.29
C VAL A 224 4.90 23.55 -3.39
N ARG A 225 3.67 23.95 -3.04
CA ARG A 225 2.70 24.48 -4.02
C ARG A 225 2.93 25.92 -4.44
N LYS A 226 3.63 26.73 -3.65
CA LYS A 226 3.98 28.11 -4.04
C LYS A 226 5.15 28.15 -5.02
N THR A 227 5.97 27.11 -5.05
CA THR A 227 7.02 26.94 -6.06
C THR A 227 6.43 26.43 -7.38
N PRO A 228 6.50 27.20 -8.48
CA PRO A 228 5.80 26.90 -9.73
C PRO A 228 6.26 25.59 -10.40
N VAL A 229 7.50 25.17 -10.18
CA VAL A 229 8.04 23.91 -10.71
C VAL A 229 7.50 22.70 -9.94
N LEU A 230 7.51 22.77 -8.61
CA LEU A 230 7.06 21.68 -7.74
C LEU A 230 5.54 21.48 -7.83
N ASN A 231 4.76 22.55 -8.01
CA ASN A 231 3.31 22.48 -8.22
C ASN A 231 2.90 21.83 -9.56
N ARG A 232 3.83 21.68 -10.53
CA ARG A 232 3.56 20.92 -11.76
C ARG A 232 3.84 19.42 -11.61
N ILE A 233 4.69 19.05 -10.67
CA ILE A 233 5.13 17.67 -10.45
C ILE A 233 4.27 16.97 -9.38
N VAL A 234 3.76 17.74 -8.41
CA VAL A 234 3.02 17.27 -7.25
C VAL A 234 1.59 17.82 -7.23
#